data_AF-A0A559KJF0-F1
#
_entry.id   AF-A0A559KJF0-F1
#
_cell.length_a   1.000
_cell.length_b   1.000
_cell.length_c   1.000
_cell.angle_alpha   90.00
_cell.angle_beta   90.00
_cell.angle_gamma   90.00
#
_symmetry.space_group_name_H-M   'P 1'
#
loop_
_entity.id
_entity.type
_entity.pdbx_description
1 polymer ?
#
loop_
_entity_poly.entity_id
_entity_poly.type
_entity_poly.pdbx_seq_one_letter_code
_entity_poly.pdbx_strand_id
1 'polypeptide(L)'
;MIHKLIKNIINFLRKIKIDLKKPHFKLCIIIICFLILDIMVFIAVQFRQINIFGLRISFNKFLLIFQPIQNQMISTIHSLSSIVFLMYFLNYSKQSSNFLNSTLISSKQKSHFTFQDVAGNEEEKEELKELIDFLKNPFKYTRIGAKIPKGVLLEGPPGTGKTLLAKALAGEAGVPFFSVSGSEFVEIFVGVGAARIRQLFQEAR
;
A
#
# COMPACT_ATOMS: atom_id res chain seq x y z
N MET A 1 -27.41 25.89 -18.35
CA MET A 1 -27.52 25.08 -17.12
C MET A 1 -26.40 24.03 -17.00
N ILE A 2 -26.18 23.19 -18.02
CA ILE A 2 -25.15 22.12 -18.04
C ILE A 2 -23.71 22.65 -17.87
N HIS A 3 -23.37 23.76 -18.51
CA HIS A 3 -22.03 24.35 -18.42
C HIS A 3 -21.67 24.83 -17.00
N LYS A 4 -22.66 25.19 -16.17
CA LYS A 4 -22.46 25.60 -14.77
C LYS A 4 -22.24 24.38 -13.86
N LEU A 5 -22.92 23.27 -14.17
CA LEU A 5 -22.76 21.98 -13.49
C LEU A 5 -21.36 21.39 -13.71
N ILE A 6 -20.89 21.38 -14.96
CA ILE A 6 -19.54 20.89 -15.32
C ILE A 6 -18.46 21.70 -14.60
N LYS A 7 -18.59 23.03 -14.56
CA LYS A 7 -17.63 23.92 -13.88
C LYS A 7 -17.58 23.67 -12.36
N ASN A 8 -18.74 23.38 -11.75
CA ASN A 8 -18.81 23.04 -10.32
C ASN A 8 -18.19 21.69 -10.01
N ILE A 9 -18.41 20.67 -10.84
CA ILE A 9 -17.79 19.35 -10.68
C ILE A 9 -16.27 19.46 -10.82
N ILE A 10 -15.77 20.20 -11.83
CA ILE A 10 -14.33 20.40 -12.02
C ILE A 10 -13.71 21.14 -10.84
N ASN A 11 -14.35 22.19 -10.31
CA ASN A 11 -13.85 22.90 -9.14
C ASN A 11 -13.91 22.05 -7.86
N PHE A 12 -14.93 21.19 -7.70
CA PHE A 12 -15.02 20.24 -6.60
C PHE A 12 -13.87 19.22 -6.66
N LEU A 13 -13.62 18.62 -7.84
CA LEU A 13 -12.50 17.69 -8.06
C LEU A 13 -11.14 18.36 -7.81
N ARG A 14 -10.98 19.63 -8.18
CA ARG A 14 -9.75 20.41 -7.95
C ARG A 14 -9.54 20.77 -6.46
N LYS A 15 -10.62 20.91 -5.68
CA LYS A 15 -10.58 21.26 -4.24
C LYS A 15 -10.24 20.08 -3.32
N ILE A 16 -10.46 18.84 -3.77
CA ILE A 16 -10.17 17.62 -2.97
C ILE A 16 -8.65 17.39 -2.82
N LYS A 17 -7.77 18.19 -3.45
CA LYS A 17 -6.30 18.10 -3.34
C LYS A 17 -5.84 16.64 -3.45
N ILE A 18 -6.39 15.96 -4.45
CA ILE A 18 -6.13 14.56 -4.72
C ILE A 18 -4.69 14.43 -5.18
N ASP A 19 -3.87 13.77 -4.37
CA ASP A 19 -2.48 13.50 -4.68
C ASP A 19 -2.39 12.37 -5.74
N LEU A 20 -2.58 12.74 -7.00
CA LEU A 20 -2.58 11.88 -8.20
C LEU A 20 -1.25 11.11 -8.40
N LYS A 21 -0.20 11.40 -7.61
CA LYS A 21 1.03 10.60 -7.62
C LYS A 21 0.86 9.23 -7.01
N LYS A 22 -0.11 9.03 -6.10
CA LYS A 22 -0.35 7.73 -5.47
C LYS A 22 -1.12 6.79 -6.43
N PRO A 23 -0.61 5.58 -6.72
CA PRO A 23 -1.20 4.68 -7.73
C PRO A 23 -2.64 4.27 -7.41
N HIS A 24 -2.99 4.19 -6.11
CA HIS A 24 -4.34 3.88 -5.63
C HIS A 24 -5.40 4.90 -6.05
N PHE A 25 -5.04 6.19 -6.10
CA PHE A 25 -6.01 7.23 -6.42
C PHE A 25 -6.30 7.29 -7.92
N LYS A 26 -5.27 7.10 -8.76
CA LYS A 26 -5.44 6.95 -10.21
C LYS A 26 -6.36 5.78 -10.54
N LEU A 27 -6.24 4.68 -9.81
CA LEU A 27 -7.10 3.52 -9.99
C LEU A 27 -8.57 3.86 -9.66
N CYS A 28 -8.86 4.46 -8.51
CA CYS A 28 -10.24 4.85 -8.16
C CYS A 28 -10.87 5.80 -9.18
N ILE A 29 -10.12 6.77 -9.70
CA ILE A 29 -10.62 7.69 -10.73
C ILE A 29 -10.93 6.93 -12.03
N ILE A 30 -10.04 6.03 -12.47
CA ILE A 30 -10.27 5.20 -13.67
C ILE A 30 -11.52 4.33 -13.50
N ILE A 31 -11.69 3.71 -12.33
CA ILE A 31 -12.85 2.90 -11.98
C ILE A 31 -14.15 3.71 -12.07
N ILE A 32 -14.17 4.89 -11.45
CA ILE A 32 -15.35 5.77 -11.43
C ILE A 32 -15.68 6.28 -12.84
N CYS A 33 -14.66 6.64 -13.62
CA CYS A 33 -14.85 7.08 -15.02
C CYS A 33 -15.42 5.95 -15.90
N PHE A 34 -14.96 4.71 -15.74
CA PHE A 34 -15.50 3.56 -16.48
C PHE A 34 -16.97 3.31 -16.13
N LEU A 35 -17.30 3.26 -14.84
CA LEU A 35 -18.69 3.08 -14.38
C LEU A 35 -19.62 4.18 -14.89
N ILE A 36 -19.18 5.44 -14.87
CA ILE A 36 -19.97 6.56 -15.39
C ILE A 36 -20.18 6.45 -16.90
N LEU A 37 -19.13 6.05 -17.65
CA LEU A 37 -19.21 5.89 -19.09
C LEU A 37 -20.19 4.76 -19.47
N ASP A 38 -20.12 3.63 -18.78
CA ASP A 38 -21.00 2.48 -18.98
C ASP A 38 -22.47 2.84 -18.67
N ILE A 39 -22.72 3.55 -17.56
CA ILE A 39 -24.05 4.05 -17.20
C ILE A 39 -24.57 5.07 -18.21
N MET A 40 -23.74 6.00 -18.67
CA MET A 40 -24.11 7.01 -19.68
C MET A 40 -24.51 6.37 -21.01
N VAL A 41 -23.75 5.37 -21.47
CA VAL A 41 -24.04 4.62 -22.71
C VAL A 41 -25.35 3.84 -22.56
N PHE A 42 -25.57 3.17 -21.43
CA PHE A 42 -26.80 2.46 -21.15
C PHE A 42 -28.03 3.38 -21.18
N ILE A 43 -27.96 4.53 -20.49
CA ILE A 43 -29.04 5.53 -20.46
C ILE A 43 -29.29 6.09 -21.87
N ALA A 44 -28.25 6.45 -22.62
CA ALA A 44 -28.37 7.01 -23.97
C ALA A 44 -29.10 6.05 -24.94
N VAL A 45 -28.87 4.74 -24.79
CA VAL A 45 -29.54 3.71 -25.59
C VAL A 45 -31.01 3.57 -25.18
N GLN A 46 -31.32 3.54 -23.88
CA GLN A 46 -32.71 3.48 -23.38
C GLN A 46 -33.53 4.70 -23.82
N PHE A 47 -32.96 5.90 -23.78
CA PHE A 47 -33.61 7.13 -24.25
C PHE A 47 -33.91 7.11 -25.76
N ARG A 48 -33.03 6.52 -26.57
CA ARG A 48 -33.26 6.36 -28.01
C ARG A 48 -34.44 5.42 -28.30
N GLN A 49 -34.66 4.39 -27.47
CA GLN A 49 -35.81 3.48 -27.62
C GLN A 49 -37.15 4.17 -27.33
N ILE A 50 -37.19 5.10 -26.37
CA ILE A 50 -38.41 5.83 -25.98
C ILE A 50 -38.87 6.81 -27.07
N ASN A 51 -37.94 7.57 -27.68
CA ASN A 51 -38.27 8.55 -28.73
C ASN A 51 -38.68 7.91 -30.08
N ILE A 52 -38.31 6.66 -30.35
CA ILE A 52 -38.74 5.91 -31.55
C ILE A 52 -40.24 5.56 -31.50
N PHE A 53 -40.82 5.45 -30.29
CA PHE A 53 -42.24 5.14 -30.10
C PHE A 53 -43.18 6.34 -30.38
N GLY A 54 -42.64 7.55 -30.51
CA GLY A 54 -43.41 8.81 -30.50
C GLY A 54 -43.82 9.40 -31.85
N LEU A 55 -43.04 9.33 -32.94
CA LEU A 55 -43.41 10.03 -34.19
C LEU A 55 -42.84 9.44 -35.50
N ARG A 56 -43.77 9.28 -36.47
CA ARG A 56 -43.71 8.96 -37.92
C ARG A 56 -43.21 7.58 -38.42
N ILE A 57 -44.01 7.07 -39.36
CA ILE A 57 -44.13 5.70 -39.88
C ILE A 57 -43.27 5.49 -41.14
N SER A 58 -42.50 4.40 -41.17
CA SER A 58 -42.19 3.51 -42.32
C SER A 58 -40.80 2.83 -42.15
N PHE A 59 -39.76 3.58 -41.75
CA PHE A 59 -38.42 3.02 -41.44
C PHE A 59 -38.31 2.39 -40.03
N ASN A 60 -39.24 2.72 -39.13
CA ASN A 60 -39.18 2.31 -37.72
C ASN A 60 -39.47 0.81 -37.49
N LYS A 61 -40.24 0.14 -38.35
CA LYS A 61 -40.46 -1.32 -38.24
C LYS A 61 -39.18 -2.12 -38.51
N PHE A 62 -38.34 -1.64 -39.42
CA PHE A 62 -37.05 -2.26 -39.72
C PHE A 62 -36.07 -2.12 -38.54
N LEU A 63 -35.99 -0.94 -37.93
CA LEU A 63 -35.16 -0.70 -36.74
C LEU A 63 -35.65 -1.48 -35.50
N LEU A 64 -36.96 -1.67 -35.32
CA LEU A 64 -37.52 -2.48 -34.23
C LEU A 64 -37.11 -3.97 -34.32
N ILE A 65 -36.92 -4.51 -35.53
CA ILE A 65 -36.44 -5.88 -35.75
C ILE A 65 -34.96 -6.02 -35.34
N PHE A 66 -34.15 -4.96 -35.52
CA PHE A 66 -32.74 -4.93 -35.11
C PHE A 66 -32.53 -4.57 -33.63
N GLN A 67 -33.55 -4.05 -32.96
CA GLN A 67 -33.50 -3.60 -31.57
C GLN A 67 -33.15 -4.70 -30.54
N PRO A 68 -33.71 -5.93 -30.60
CA PRO A 68 -33.28 -7.01 -29.69
C PRO A 68 -31.81 -7.39 -29.91
N ILE A 69 -31.35 -7.40 -31.16
CA ILE A 69 -29.97 -7.71 -31.52
C ILE A 69 -29.01 -6.65 -30.95
N GLN A 70 -29.38 -5.37 -31.05
CA GLN A 70 -28.60 -4.27 -30.48
C GLN A 70 -28.53 -4.34 -28.95
N ASN A 71 -29.64 -4.64 -28.27
CA ASN A 71 -29.66 -4.79 -26.82
C ASN A 71 -28.80 -5.96 -26.34
N GLN A 72 -28.81 -7.08 -27.07
CA GLN A 72 -28.00 -8.26 -26.76
C GLN A 72 -26.50 -7.98 -26.97
N MET A 73 -26.12 -7.21 -27.99
CA MET A 73 -24.73 -6.80 -28.19
C MET A 73 -24.24 -5.92 -27.04
N ILE A 74 -25.04 -4.97 -26.58
CA ILE A 74 -24.67 -4.08 -25.47
C ILE A 74 -24.51 -4.85 -24.16
N SER A 75 -25.39 -5.81 -23.86
CA SER A 75 -25.27 -6.61 -22.64
C SER A 75 -24.01 -7.50 -22.66
N THR A 76 -23.62 -8.02 -23.83
CA THR A 76 -22.37 -8.77 -23.98
C THR A 76 -21.14 -7.88 -23.82
N ILE A 77 -21.16 -6.64 -24.32
CA ILE A 77 -20.04 -5.68 -24.16
C ILE A 77 -19.89 -5.28 -22.69
N HIS A 78 -21.00 -5.01 -22.00
CA HIS A 78 -20.98 -4.61 -20.59
C HIS A 78 -20.52 -5.75 -19.67
N SER A 79 -20.90 -6.99 -19.96
CA SER A 79 -20.40 -8.17 -19.22
C SER A 79 -18.91 -8.44 -19.49
N LEU A 80 -18.43 -8.20 -20.72
CA LEU A 80 -16.98 -8.27 -21.01
C LEU A 80 -16.19 -7.16 -20.28
N SER A 81 -16.72 -5.93 -20.29
CA SER A 81 -16.14 -4.77 -19.57
C SER A 81 -15.96 -5.08 -18.09
N SER A 82 -17.01 -5.61 -17.45
CA SER A 82 -16.95 -5.94 -16.02
C SER A 82 -16.00 -7.09 -15.70
N ILE A 83 -15.84 -8.07 -16.59
CA ILE A 83 -14.85 -9.15 -16.45
C ILE A 83 -13.42 -8.62 -16.57
N VAL A 84 -13.14 -7.78 -17.57
CA VAL A 84 -11.81 -7.16 -17.75
C VAL A 84 -11.46 -6.26 -16.56
N PHE A 85 -12.44 -5.52 -16.06
CA PHE A 85 -12.33 -4.71 -14.86
C PHE A 85 -11.99 -5.56 -13.63
N LEU A 86 -12.73 -6.66 -13.41
CA LEU A 86 -12.50 -7.57 -12.30
C LEU A 86 -11.10 -8.18 -12.37
N MET A 87 -10.65 -8.58 -13.56
CA MET A 87 -9.28 -9.09 -13.78
C MET A 87 -8.22 -8.04 -13.44
N TYR A 88 -8.41 -6.78 -13.84
CA TYR A 88 -7.50 -5.69 -13.50
C TYR A 88 -7.48 -5.41 -11.99
N PHE A 89 -8.64 -5.44 -11.33
CA PHE A 89 -8.77 -5.26 -9.89
C PHE A 89 -8.12 -6.40 -9.09
N LEU A 90 -8.32 -7.66 -9.49
CA LEU A 90 -7.70 -8.82 -8.85
C LEU A 90 -6.17 -8.84 -9.01
N ASN A 91 -5.66 -8.34 -10.15
CA ASN A 91 -4.22 -8.18 -10.32
C ASN A 91 -3.66 -7.05 -9.45
N TYR A 92 -4.43 -5.99 -9.24
CA TYR A 92 -4.07 -4.92 -8.32
C TYR A 92 -4.00 -5.37 -6.85
N SER A 93 -4.98 -6.17 -6.40
CA SER A 93 -5.00 -6.68 -5.02
C SER A 93 -3.82 -7.61 -4.74
N LYS A 94 -3.41 -8.43 -5.73
CA LYS A 94 -2.22 -9.29 -5.63
C LYS A 94 -0.94 -8.48 -5.41
N GLN A 95 -0.82 -7.30 -6.00
CA GLN A 95 0.36 -6.44 -5.83
C GLN A 95 0.55 -5.97 -4.38
N SER A 96 -0.53 -5.79 -3.62
CA SER A 96 -0.46 -5.46 -2.19
C SER A 96 0.08 -6.61 -1.33
N SER A 97 -0.17 -7.87 -1.72
CA SER A 97 0.29 -9.04 -0.95
C SER A 97 1.79 -9.31 -1.12
N ASN A 98 2.35 -9.05 -2.30
CA ASN A 98 3.78 -9.22 -2.56
C ASN A 98 4.64 -8.14 -1.89
N PHE A 99 4.08 -6.96 -1.61
CA PHE A 99 4.78 -5.87 -0.93
C PHE A 99 5.21 -6.25 0.50
N LEU A 100 4.35 -6.95 1.26
CA LEU A 100 4.62 -7.38 2.64
C LEU A 100 5.82 -8.33 2.73
N ASN A 101 5.93 -9.28 1.80
CA ASN A 101 7.05 -10.23 1.80
C ASN A 101 8.38 -9.56 1.38
N SER A 102 8.33 -8.56 0.49
CA SER A 102 9.54 -7.89 0.00
C SER A 102 10.19 -6.94 1.02
N THR A 103 9.40 -6.28 1.87
CA THR A 103 9.91 -5.35 2.89
C THR A 103 10.65 -6.09 4.00
N LEU A 104 10.16 -7.25 4.40
CA LEU A 104 10.77 -8.07 5.45
C LEU A 104 12.12 -8.65 5.01
N ILE A 105 12.22 -9.14 3.76
CA ILE A 105 13.48 -9.64 3.19
C ILE A 105 14.54 -8.52 3.11
N SER A 106 14.14 -7.28 2.80
CA SER A 106 15.06 -6.13 2.78
C SER A 106 15.60 -5.76 4.17
N SER A 107 14.87 -6.11 5.24
CA SER A 107 15.21 -5.69 6.60
C SER A 107 16.30 -6.54 7.25
N LYS A 108 16.47 -7.80 6.83
CA LYS A 108 17.45 -8.74 7.40
C LYS A 108 18.82 -8.60 6.73
N GLN A 109 19.75 -7.93 7.40
CA GLN A 109 21.13 -7.78 6.91
C GLN A 109 22.14 -8.18 7.97
N LYS A 110 23.27 -8.78 7.54
CA LYS A 110 24.45 -8.87 8.40
C LYS A 110 25.07 -7.49 8.45
N SER A 111 25.24 -6.94 9.64
CA SER A 111 25.96 -5.67 9.79
C SER A 111 27.44 -5.89 9.53
N HIS A 112 28.02 -5.06 8.67
CA HIS A 112 29.47 -5.03 8.42
C HIS A 112 30.20 -3.99 9.28
N PHE A 113 29.47 -3.20 10.06
CA PHE A 113 30.03 -2.15 10.91
C PHE A 113 30.38 -2.69 12.29
N THR A 114 31.44 -2.17 12.88
CA THR A 114 31.98 -2.50 14.21
C THR A 114 32.13 -1.23 15.05
N PHE A 115 32.47 -1.36 16.34
CA PHE A 115 32.69 -0.16 17.18
C PHE A 115 33.90 0.67 16.76
N GLN A 116 34.79 0.11 15.94
CA GLN A 116 35.90 0.85 15.33
C GLN A 116 35.42 1.87 14.30
N ASP A 117 34.27 1.62 13.66
CA ASP A 117 33.68 2.51 12.66
C ASP A 117 32.87 3.67 13.27
N VAL A 118 32.67 3.65 14.60
CA VAL A 118 31.94 4.69 15.33
C VAL A 118 32.95 5.58 16.04
N ALA A 119 33.03 6.85 15.65
CA ALA A 119 33.88 7.82 16.32
C ALA A 119 33.20 8.39 17.58
N GLY A 120 33.94 8.45 18.69
CA GLY A 120 33.45 8.99 19.97
C GLY A 120 32.48 8.05 20.69
N ASN A 121 31.60 8.63 21.52
CA ASN A 121 30.59 7.90 22.31
C ASN A 121 31.18 6.77 23.17
N GLU A 122 32.31 7.03 23.84
CA GLU A 122 33.02 6.00 24.60
C GLU A 122 32.20 5.50 25.81
N GLU A 123 31.45 6.38 26.46
CA GLU A 123 30.54 6.01 27.54
C GLU A 123 29.43 5.09 27.04
N GLU A 124 28.77 5.43 25.92
CA GLU A 124 27.70 4.61 25.36
C GLU A 124 28.24 3.29 24.80
N LYS A 125 29.42 3.28 24.18
CA LYS A 125 30.07 2.04 23.74
C LYS A 125 30.33 1.11 24.93
N GLU A 126 30.73 1.63 26.08
CA GLU A 126 30.99 0.82 27.28
C GLU A 126 29.69 0.19 27.81
N GLU A 127 28.60 0.95 27.91
CA GLU A 127 27.28 0.40 28.27
C GLU A 127 26.80 -0.67 27.28
N LEU A 128 27.02 -0.43 25.98
CA LEU A 128 26.64 -1.36 24.93
C LEU A 128 27.49 -2.64 24.90
N LYS A 129 28.71 -2.65 25.46
CA LYS A 129 29.51 -3.89 25.62
C LYS A 129 28.81 -4.89 26.53
N GLU A 130 28.10 -4.43 27.55
CA GLU A 130 27.33 -5.31 28.42
C GLU A 130 26.22 -6.01 27.62
N LEU A 131 25.52 -5.26 26.78
CA LEU A 131 24.52 -5.78 25.84
C LEU A 131 25.09 -6.78 24.84
N ILE A 132 26.32 -6.58 24.38
CA ILE A 132 27.01 -7.54 23.52
C ILE A 132 27.30 -8.85 24.28
N ASP A 133 27.74 -8.81 25.54
CA ASP A 133 27.93 -10.03 26.35
C ASP A 133 26.60 -10.75 26.59
N PHE A 134 25.51 -10.01 26.83
CA PHE A 134 24.16 -10.59 26.93
C PHE A 134 23.74 -11.32 25.65
N LEU A 135 23.98 -10.72 24.48
CA LEU A 135 23.62 -11.31 23.19
C LEU A 135 24.47 -12.54 22.84
N LYS A 136 25.77 -12.53 23.19
CA LYS A 136 26.68 -13.66 22.95
C LYS A 136 26.45 -14.82 23.93
N ASN A 137 26.20 -14.52 25.21
CA ASN A 137 26.18 -15.50 26.30
C ASN A 137 24.89 -15.45 27.15
N PRO A 138 23.68 -15.57 26.56
CA PRO A 138 22.42 -15.40 27.30
C PRO A 138 22.21 -16.40 28.45
N PHE A 139 22.79 -17.61 28.34
CA PHE A 139 22.70 -18.66 29.35
C PHE A 139 23.38 -18.30 30.67
N LYS A 140 24.49 -17.53 30.63
CA LYS A 140 25.24 -17.08 31.82
C LYS A 140 24.33 -16.30 32.77
N TYR A 141 23.52 -15.42 32.20
CA TYR A 141 22.62 -14.53 32.93
C TYR A 141 21.31 -15.22 33.35
N THR A 142 20.79 -16.13 32.52
CA THR A 142 19.57 -16.86 32.85
C THR A 142 19.77 -17.81 34.03
N ARG A 143 20.97 -18.42 34.17
CA ARG A 143 21.30 -19.33 35.29
C ARG A 143 21.30 -18.66 36.66
N ILE A 144 21.67 -17.39 36.72
CA ILE A 144 21.68 -16.60 37.95
C ILE A 144 20.34 -15.89 38.19
N GLY A 145 19.33 -16.16 37.36
CA GLY A 145 18.01 -15.51 37.45
C GLY A 145 18.00 -14.04 37.04
N ALA A 146 19.04 -13.55 36.35
CA ALA A 146 19.11 -12.17 35.91
C ALA A 146 18.11 -11.91 34.76
N LYS A 147 17.42 -10.78 34.84
CA LYS A 147 16.45 -10.35 33.83
C LYS A 147 17.17 -9.63 32.69
N ILE A 148 17.14 -10.23 31.50
CA ILE A 148 17.77 -9.64 30.31
C ILE A 148 16.99 -8.38 29.88
N PRO A 149 17.68 -7.25 29.62
CA PRO A 149 17.04 -6.05 29.07
C PRO A 149 16.42 -6.36 27.70
N LYS A 150 15.15 -5.97 27.52
CA LYS A 150 14.38 -6.29 26.31
C LYS A 150 14.51 -5.25 25.21
N GLY A 151 15.00 -4.06 25.52
CA GLY A 151 15.09 -2.95 24.58
C GLY A 151 15.94 -1.82 25.14
N VAL A 152 16.48 -1.04 24.22
CA VAL A 152 17.34 0.12 24.49
C VAL A 152 16.79 1.28 23.68
N LEU A 153 16.74 2.47 24.29
CA LEU A 153 16.34 3.70 23.62
C LEU A 153 17.58 4.57 23.44
N LEU A 154 17.94 4.87 22.19
CA LEU A 154 18.99 5.82 21.87
C LEU A 154 18.36 7.18 21.55
N GLU A 155 18.60 8.18 22.40
CA GLU A 155 18.09 9.53 22.23
C GLU A 155 19.24 10.53 21.96
N GLY A 156 18.94 11.61 21.23
CA GLY A 156 19.87 12.73 21.05
C GLY A 156 19.65 13.48 19.73
N PRO A 157 20.41 14.57 19.48
CA PRO A 157 20.33 15.36 18.25
C PRO A 157 20.53 14.52 16.97
N PRO A 158 19.98 14.92 15.81
CA PRO A 158 20.27 14.23 14.56
C PRO A 158 21.77 14.27 14.24
N GLY A 159 22.31 13.19 13.66
CA GLY A 159 23.73 13.12 13.25
C GLY A 159 24.70 12.57 14.31
N THR A 160 24.25 12.26 15.53
CA THR A 160 25.11 11.69 16.60
C THR A 160 25.38 10.18 16.48
N GLY A 161 25.29 9.61 15.28
CA GLY A 161 25.66 8.21 15.08
C GLY A 161 24.73 7.13 15.67
N LYS A 162 23.56 7.45 16.26
CA LYS A 162 22.62 6.45 16.85
C LYS A 162 22.36 5.21 15.98
N THR A 163 22.01 5.42 14.71
CA THR A 163 21.75 4.31 13.77
C THR A 163 23.02 3.53 13.45
N LEU A 164 24.17 4.20 13.39
CA LEU A 164 25.46 3.57 13.13
C LEU A 164 25.90 2.74 14.35
N LEU A 165 25.70 3.26 15.56
CA LEU A 165 25.98 2.58 16.82
C LEU A 165 25.14 1.30 16.98
N ALA A 166 23.85 1.34 16.63
CA ALA A 166 23.00 0.16 16.63
C ALA A 166 23.46 -0.91 15.62
N LYS A 167 23.90 -0.50 14.42
CA LYS A 167 24.49 -1.41 13.43
C LYS A 167 25.80 -2.00 13.93
N ALA A 168 26.65 -1.19 14.54
CA ALA A 168 27.93 -1.62 15.07
C ALA A 168 27.76 -2.63 16.21
N LEU A 169 26.80 -2.41 17.12
CA LEU A 169 26.45 -3.37 18.17
C LEU A 169 26.07 -4.75 17.60
N ALA A 170 25.25 -4.78 16.55
CA ALA A 170 24.87 -6.04 15.91
C ALA A 170 26.06 -6.74 15.24
N GLY A 171 26.98 -5.96 14.64
CA GLY A 171 28.23 -6.47 14.05
C GLY A 171 29.16 -7.06 15.11
N GLU A 172 29.36 -6.36 16.23
CA GLU A 172 30.15 -6.83 17.38
C GLU A 172 29.57 -8.10 18.02
N ALA A 173 28.25 -8.17 18.14
CA ALA A 173 27.53 -9.34 18.65
C ALA A 173 27.48 -10.51 17.65
N GLY A 174 27.72 -10.26 16.35
CA GLY A 174 27.64 -11.28 15.30
C GLY A 174 26.20 -11.74 15.01
N VAL A 175 25.20 -10.92 15.32
CA VAL A 175 23.77 -11.26 15.16
C VAL A 175 23.18 -10.54 13.95
N PRO A 176 22.10 -11.07 13.33
CA PRO A 176 21.38 -10.37 12.27
C PRO A 176 20.84 -9.03 12.75
N PHE A 177 20.94 -7.98 11.92
CA PHE A 177 20.37 -6.67 12.21
C PHE A 177 19.11 -6.47 11.39
N PHE A 178 18.01 -6.12 12.06
CA PHE A 178 16.74 -5.76 11.44
C PHE A 178 16.50 -4.26 11.60
N SER A 179 16.35 -3.54 10.49
CA SER A 179 16.08 -2.10 10.51
C SER A 179 14.72 -1.82 9.89
N VAL A 180 13.84 -1.18 10.67
CA VAL A 180 12.53 -0.75 10.20
C VAL A 180 12.27 0.69 10.67
N SER A 181 11.77 1.53 9.77
CA SER A 181 11.42 2.91 10.11
C SER A 181 10.04 2.98 10.75
N GLY A 182 9.88 3.79 11.79
CA GLY A 182 8.58 4.00 12.45
C GLY A 182 7.49 4.51 11.50
N SER A 183 7.87 5.32 10.51
CA SER A 183 6.94 5.83 9.49
C SER A 183 6.40 4.74 8.57
N GLU A 184 7.06 3.59 8.48
CA GLU A 184 6.64 2.46 7.65
C GLU A 184 5.39 1.75 8.21
N PHE A 185 5.11 1.93 9.51
CA PHE A 185 3.96 1.31 10.17
C PHE A 185 2.68 2.15 10.11
N VAL A 186 2.77 3.40 9.64
CA VAL A 186 1.61 4.30 9.53
C VAL A 186 0.95 4.09 8.17
N GLU A 187 -0.14 3.31 8.17
CA GLU A 187 -0.90 3.00 6.96
C GLU A 187 -2.37 3.38 7.09
N ILE A 188 -3.02 3.57 5.93
CA ILE A 188 -4.43 3.96 5.81
C ILE A 188 -5.35 2.78 6.20
N PHE A 189 -4.84 1.55 6.13
CA PHE A 189 -5.60 0.33 6.44
C PHE A 189 -5.38 -0.10 7.88
N VAL A 190 -6.47 -0.13 8.65
CA VAL A 190 -6.47 -0.58 10.04
C VAL A 190 -5.98 -2.03 10.11
N GLY A 191 -5.01 -2.29 10.99
CA GLY A 191 -4.53 -3.64 11.28
C GLY A 191 -3.35 -4.12 10.41
N VAL A 192 -3.06 -3.48 9.28
CA VAL A 192 -1.93 -3.90 8.40
C VAL A 192 -0.57 -3.60 9.07
N GLY A 193 -0.41 -2.43 9.69
CA GLY A 193 0.80 -2.09 10.45
C GLY A 193 1.04 -3.05 11.63
N ALA A 194 -0.02 -3.41 12.37
CA ALA A 194 0.08 -4.34 13.50
C ALA A 194 0.44 -5.77 13.05
N ALA A 195 -0.07 -6.22 11.90
CA ALA A 195 0.30 -7.50 11.31
C ALA A 195 1.80 -7.55 10.95
N ARG A 196 2.34 -6.47 10.36
CA ARG A 196 3.77 -6.37 10.02
C ARG A 196 4.67 -6.44 11.25
N ILE A 197 4.32 -5.74 12.33
CA ILE A 197 5.07 -5.83 13.60
C ILE A 197 5.11 -7.27 14.10
N ARG A 198 3.95 -7.95 14.13
CA ARG A 198 3.90 -9.36 14.57
C ARG A 198 4.76 -10.26 13.70
N GLN A 199 4.71 -10.09 12.39
CA GLN A 199 5.51 -10.89 11.47
C GLN A 199 7.02 -10.63 11.63
N LEU A 200 7.44 -9.36 11.77
CA LEU A 200 8.82 -8.99 12.05
C LEU A 200 9.34 -9.67 13.32
N PHE A 201 8.55 -9.65 14.40
CA PHE A 201 8.91 -10.32 15.65
C PHE A 201 8.86 -11.87 15.56
N GLN A 202 8.06 -12.45 14.66
CA GLN A 202 8.07 -13.89 14.40
C GLN A 202 9.34 -14.32 13.66
N GLU A 203 9.81 -13.51 12.69
CA GLU A 203 11.03 -13.79 11.93
C GLU A 203 12.33 -13.55 12.74
N ALA A 204 12.27 -12.69 13.76
CA ALA A 204 13.42 -12.35 14.61
C ALA A 204 13.60 -13.25 15.84
N ARG A 205 12.64 -14.14 16.13
CA ARG A 205 12.75 -15.16 17.20
C ARG A 205 13.64 -16.31 16.79
#